data_AF-A0A966JKJ8-F1
#
_entry.id   AF-A0A966JKJ8-F1
#
_cell.length_a   1.000
_cell.length_b   1.000
_cell.length_c   1.000
_cell.angle_alpha   90.00
_cell.angle_beta   90.00
_cell.angle_gamma   90.00
#
_symmetry.space_group_name_H-M   'P 1'
#
loop_
_entity.id
_entity.type
_entity.pdbx_description
1 polymer ?
#
loop_
_entity_poly.entity_id
_entity_poly.type
_entity_poly.pdbx_seq_one_letter_code
_entity_poly.pdbx_strand_id
1 'polypeptide(L)' 'MAFLHTATGTSSGPKSGIKSKSWTPYLLLAPGLIWLITFFIFPIISLASTSTMVRPEGAQIGTYVQELR' A
#
# COMPACT_ATOMS: atom_id res chain seq x y z
N MET A 1 -5.49 -15.32 -49.59
CA MET A 1 -5.58 -15.75 -48.18
C MET A 1 -4.35 -15.21 -47.48
N ALA A 2 -4.36 -14.54 -46.33
CA ALA A 2 -5.41 -13.99 -45.50
C ALA A 2 -4.62 -13.30 -44.37
N PHE A 3 -4.87 -12.01 -44.14
CA PHE A 3 -4.63 -11.28 -42.89
C PHE A 3 -3.18 -11.05 -42.42
N LEU A 4 -2.54 -10.03 -43.02
CA LEU A 4 -1.61 -9.19 -42.29
C LEU A 4 -2.44 -8.12 -41.55
N HIS A 5 -2.85 -8.40 -40.31
CA HIS A 5 -3.46 -7.39 -39.45
C HIS A 5 -2.35 -6.45 -38.94
N THR A 6 -2.16 -5.39 -39.71
CA THR A 6 -1.73 -4.07 -39.26
C THR A 6 -2.23 -3.76 -37.84
N ALA A 7 -1.31 -3.84 -36.88
CA ALA A 7 -1.43 -3.19 -35.58
C ALA A 7 -0.81 -1.80 -35.68
N THR A 8 -1.33 -0.93 -36.56
CA THR A 8 -1.08 0.50 -36.51
C THR A 8 -2.41 1.23 -36.32
N GLY A 9 -2.64 1.67 -35.09
CA GLY A 9 -3.85 2.37 -34.68
C GLY A 9 -3.70 2.99 -33.29
N THR A 10 -2.56 3.63 -33.08
CA THR A 10 -2.21 4.49 -31.95
C THR A 10 -3.35 5.38 -31.46
N SER A 11 -3.55 5.45 -30.13
CA SER A 11 -3.98 6.70 -29.49
C SER A 11 -3.05 7.07 -28.33
N SER A 12 -1.75 7.14 -28.60
CA SER A 12 -0.79 7.87 -27.77
C SER A 12 -0.81 9.35 -28.20
N GLY A 13 -1.68 10.12 -27.55
CA GLY A 13 -1.71 11.57 -27.65
C GLY A 13 -2.56 12.10 -26.50
N PRO A 14 -2.12 13.12 -25.74
CA PRO A 14 -2.88 13.61 -24.61
C PRO A 14 -4.14 14.29 -25.16
N LYS A 15 -5.29 13.64 -25.04
CA LYS A 15 -6.58 14.29 -25.27
C LYS A 15 -6.83 15.25 -24.11
N SER A 16 -6.21 16.43 -24.23
CA SER A 16 -6.59 17.63 -23.50
C SER A 16 -8.02 17.97 -23.92
N GLY A 17 -8.96 17.53 -23.10
CA GLY A 17 -10.38 17.80 -23.24
C GLY A 17 -10.97 17.72 -21.85
N ILE A 18 -11.37 18.86 -21.30
CA ILE A 18 -12.11 18.95 -20.04
C ILE A 18 -13.19 17.86 -20.02
N LYS A 19 -13.28 16.95 -19.02
CA LYS A 19 -14.56 16.42 -18.45
C LYS A 19 -14.46 15.18 -17.54
N SER A 20 -15.22 15.28 -16.45
CA SER A 20 -15.56 14.30 -15.41
C SER A 20 -14.44 13.93 -14.42
N LYS A 21 -14.76 13.91 -13.13
CA LYS A 21 -13.91 13.37 -12.06
C LYS A 21 -13.66 11.90 -12.37
N SER A 22 -12.53 11.60 -13.00
CA SER A 22 -12.14 10.22 -13.31
C SER A 22 -11.65 9.53 -12.04
N TRP A 23 -12.41 8.54 -11.56
CA TRP A 23 -12.04 7.71 -10.41
C TRP A 23 -11.14 6.52 -10.79
N THR A 24 -11.06 6.20 -12.08
CA THR A 24 -10.29 5.08 -12.62
C THR A 24 -8.83 5.03 -12.13
N PRO A 25 -8.03 6.12 -12.12
CA PRO A 25 -6.66 6.03 -11.62
C PRO A 25 -6.58 5.68 -10.13
N TYR A 26 -7.56 6.11 -9.32
CA TYR A 26 -7.60 5.81 -7.89
C TYR A 26 -8.05 4.38 -7.61
N LEU A 27 -9.00 3.85 -8.39
CA LEU A 27 -9.44 2.47 -8.27
C LEU A 27 -8.31 1.48 -8.58
N LEU A 28 -7.49 1.80 -9.59
CA LEU A 28 -6.30 1.01 -9.94
C LEU A 28 -5.19 1.11 -8.89
N LEU A 29 -5.11 2.24 -8.17
CA LEU A 29 -4.13 2.46 -7.10
C LEU A 29 -4.55 1.86 -5.76
N ALA A 30 -5.86 1.84 -5.47
CA ALA A 30 -6.44 1.35 -4.23
C ALA A 30 -5.93 -0.03 -3.76
N PRO A 31 -5.86 -1.09 -4.60
CA PRO A 31 -5.38 -2.40 -4.15
C PRO A 31 -3.93 -2.36 -3.66
N GLY A 32 -3.05 -1.60 -4.34
CA GLY A 32 -1.67 -1.40 -3.90
C GLY A 32 -1.58 -0.64 -2.58
N LEU A 33 -2.42 0.38 -2.40
CA LEU A 33 -2.48 1.15 -1.16
C LEU A 33 -2.95 0.27 0.01
N ILE A 34 -4.00 -0.54 -0.18
CA ILE A 34 -4.51 -1.48 0.84
C ILE A 34 -3.41 -2.47 1.24
N TRP A 35 -2.67 -2.98 0.25
CA TRP A 35 -1.55 -3.88 0.50
C TRP A 35 -0.45 -3.20 1.34
N LEU A 36 -0.03 -1.97 0.99
CA LEU A 36 0.95 -1.21 1.76
C LEU A 36 0.47 -0.94 3.19
N ILE A 37 -0.78 -0.53 3.38
CA ILE A 37 -1.31 -0.29 4.73
C ILE A 37 -1.23 -1.58 5.56
N THR A 38 -1.66 -2.70 5.00
CA THR A 38 -1.74 -3.99 5.70
C THR A 38 -0.36 -4.57 6.02
N PHE A 39 0.59 -4.51 5.07
CA PHE A 39 1.90 -5.16 5.21
C PHE A 39 3.02 -4.23 5.67
N PHE A 40 2.83 -2.91 5.62
CA PHE A 40 3.82 -1.96 6.11
C PHE A 40 3.30 -1.17 7.31
N ILE A 41 2.18 -0.46 7.18
CA ILE A 41 1.74 0.47 8.25
C ILE A 41 1.36 -0.28 9.52
N PHE A 42 0.51 -1.30 9.43
CA PHE A 42 0.12 -2.11 10.60
C PHE A 42 1.35 -2.77 11.30
N PRO A 43 2.28 -3.41 10.57
CA PRO A 43 3.50 -3.94 11.17
C PRO A 43 4.42 -2.89 11.77
N ILE A 44 4.56 -1.71 11.15
CA ILE A 44 5.38 -0.62 11.69
C ILE A 44 4.83 -0.15 13.03
N ILE A 45 3.52 0.01 13.17
CA ILE A 45 2.89 0.39 14.45
C ILE A 45 3.15 -0.70 15.51
N SER A 46 3.05 -1.97 15.11
CA SER A 46 3.33 -3.11 16.00
C SER A 46 4.79 -3.08 16.47
N LEU A 47 5.73 -2.88 15.54
CA LEU A 47 7.16 -2.76 15.84
C LEU A 47 7.44 -1.58 16.77
N ALA A 48 6.90 -0.40 16.46
CA ALA A 48 7.06 0.79 17.28
C ALA A 48 6.58 0.53 18.71
N SER A 49 5.40 -0.08 18.87
CA SER A 49 4.85 -0.44 20.19
C SER A 49 5.77 -1.41 20.93
N THR A 50 6.20 -2.50 20.28
CA THR A 50 7.09 -3.49 20.91
C THR A 50 8.49 -2.97 21.19
N SER A 51 8.98 -1.97 20.43
CA SER A 51 10.29 -1.38 20.63
C SER A 51 10.40 -0.58 21.92
N THR A 52 9.27 -0.11 22.45
CA THR A 52 9.16 0.64 23.71
C THR A 52 8.79 -0.23 24.91
N MET A 53 8.66 -1.54 24.70
CA MET A 53 8.39 -2.46 25.79
C MET A 53 9.68 -2.88 26.46
N VAL A 54 9.64 -2.94 27.78
CA VAL A 54 10.76 -3.42 28.59
C VAL A 54 10.32 -4.64 29.38
N ARG A 55 11.33 -5.40 29.81
CA ARG A 55 11.09 -6.47 30.77
C ARG A 55 10.92 -5.85 32.16
N PRO A 56 9.84 -6.16 32.89
CA PRO A 56 9.73 -5.80 34.30
C PRO A 56 10.78 -6.50 35.17
N GLU A 57 11.26 -5.82 36.21
CA GLU A 57 12.23 -6.38 37.15
C GLU A 57 11.74 -7.69 37.78
N GLY A 58 12.60 -8.71 37.80
CA GLY A 58 12.28 -10.04 38.32
C GLY A 58 11.34 -10.88 37.45
N ALA A 59 10.92 -10.41 36.28
CA ALA A 59 9.99 -11.13 35.41
C ALA A 59 10.69 -12.15 34.49
N GLN A 60 9.96 -13.24 34.17
CA GLN A 60 10.46 -14.32 33.31
C GLN A 60 10.69 -13.84 31.86
N ILE A 61 11.60 -14.48 31.14
CA ILE A 61 11.79 -14.23 29.70
C ILE A 61 10.46 -14.47 28.97
N GLY A 62 10.01 -13.49 28.18
CA GLY A 62 8.72 -13.55 27.48
C GLY A 62 7.64 -12.65 28.07
N THR A 63 7.85 -12.06 29.25
CA THR A 63 6.94 -11.06 29.83
C THR A 63 7.49 -9.66 29.60
N TYR A 64 6.70 -8.83 28.93
CA TYR A 64 7.06 -7.46 28.58
C TYR A 64 5.88 -6.53 28.89
N VAL A 65 6.19 -5.31 29.31
CA VAL A 65 5.19 -4.27 29.59
C VAL A 65 5.54 -3.00 28.84
N GLN A 66 4.51 -2.25 28.46
CA GLN A 66 4.68 -0.92 27.89
C GLN A 66 5.11 0.05 28.99
N GLU A 67 6.37 0.51 28.95
CA GLU A 67 6.89 1.44 29.95
C GLU A 67 6.39 2.87 29.69
N LEU A 68 6.37 3.28 28.42
CA LEU A 68 6.06 4.65 27.98
C LEU A 68 4.59 4.84 27.57
N ARG A 69 3.65 4.37 28.40
CA ARG A 69 2.21 4.46 28.13
C ARG A 69 1.68 5.90 28.21
#